data_AF-A0A2V5MX84-F1
#
_entry.id   AF-A0A2V5MX84-F1
#
_cell.length_a   1.000
_cell.length_b   1.000
_cell.length_c   1.000
_cell.angle_alpha   90.00
_cell.angle_beta   90.00
_cell.angle_gamma   90.00
#
_symmetry.space_group_name_H-M   'P 1'
#
loop_
_entity.id
_entity.type
_entity.pdbx_description
1 polymer ?
#
loop_
_entity_poly.entity_id
_entity_poly.type
_entity_poly.pdbx_seq_one_letter_code
_entity_poly.pdbx_strand_id
1 'polypeptide(L)'
;MFIAAPGTEILDLVGPLQVFARAAEMYGRRNPGDPPIYSVEVVSASSQRSLVTNCGLRIIAHKTFREVRGKIDTLLIAGGSAIERDEINMEVVHWLRKIAGRIRRVGSVCTGAMLLARAGLLDGRQATTHWNWCEILIKRAPRAEVDPNP
;
A
#
# COMPACT_ATOMS: atom_id res chain seq x y z
N MET A 1 -2.83 -6.44 -4.39
CA MET A 1 -3.71 -5.30 -4.07
C MET A 1 -2.86 -4.13 -3.64
N PHE A 2 -3.14 -2.94 -4.15
CA PHE A 2 -2.49 -1.69 -3.76
C PHE A 2 -3.47 -0.81 -2.99
N ILE A 3 -3.02 -0.20 -1.89
CA ILE A 3 -3.77 0.83 -1.16
C ILE A 3 -3.19 2.19 -1.55
N ALA A 4 -4.05 3.09 -2.01
CA ALA A 4 -3.71 4.46 -2.36
C ALA A 4 -4.55 5.44 -1.53
N ALA A 5 -3.90 6.44 -0.94
CA ALA A 5 -4.56 7.51 -0.19
C ALA A 5 -4.71 8.78 -1.05
N PRO A 6 -5.54 9.76 -0.64
CA PRO A 6 -5.48 11.10 -1.23
C PRO A 6 -4.06 11.67 -1.18
N GLY A 7 -3.63 12.28 -2.28
CA GLY A 7 -2.26 12.76 -2.44
C GLY A 7 -1.22 11.65 -2.51
N THR A 8 -1.59 10.43 -2.95
CA THR A 8 -0.65 9.33 -3.15
C THR A 8 0.48 9.74 -4.08
N GLU A 9 1.71 9.34 -3.73
CA GLU A 9 2.89 9.45 -4.58
C GLU A 9 2.69 8.54 -5.80
N ILE A 10 2.51 9.12 -6.98
CA ILE A 10 2.06 8.32 -8.14
C ILE A 10 3.04 7.21 -8.48
N LEU A 11 4.35 7.45 -8.36
CA LEU A 11 5.38 6.46 -8.68
C LEU A 11 5.43 5.30 -7.68
N ASP A 12 5.12 5.55 -6.41
CA ASP A 12 5.00 4.50 -5.39
C ASP A 12 3.87 3.52 -5.72
N LEU A 13 2.80 4.03 -6.35
CA LEU A 13 1.69 3.23 -6.80
C LEU A 13 2.00 2.54 -8.14
N VAL A 14 2.27 3.33 -9.18
CA VAL A 14 2.31 2.81 -10.56
C VAL A 14 3.58 2.03 -10.87
N GLY A 15 4.70 2.33 -10.20
CA GLY A 15 5.97 1.63 -10.40
C GLY A 15 5.85 0.13 -10.09
N PRO A 16 5.57 -0.25 -8.82
CA PRO A 16 5.38 -1.65 -8.48
C PRO A 16 4.17 -2.28 -9.19
N LEU A 17 3.07 -1.54 -9.37
CA LEU A 17 1.90 -2.03 -10.11
C LEU A 17 2.27 -2.48 -11.52
N GLN A 18 3.06 -1.68 -12.24
CA GLN A 18 3.53 -1.99 -13.59
C GLN A 18 4.41 -3.25 -13.61
N VAL A 19 5.23 -3.47 -12.57
CA VAL A 19 6.04 -4.69 -12.43
C VAL A 19 5.15 -5.93 -12.33
N PHE A 20 4.12 -5.93 -11.47
CA PHE A 20 3.19 -7.06 -11.36
C PHE A 20 2.40 -7.29 -12.64
N ALA A 21 1.94 -6.22 -13.29
CA ALA A 21 1.22 -6.30 -14.56
C ALA A 21 2.09 -6.92 -15.66
N ARG A 22 3.34 -6.46 -15.80
CA ARG A 22 4.30 -7.00 -16.78
C ARG A 22 4.67 -8.46 -16.47
N ALA A 23 4.82 -8.83 -15.20
CA ALA A 23 5.08 -10.21 -14.82
C ALA A 23 3.90 -11.14 -15.22
N ALA A 24 2.66 -10.71 -15.00
CA ALA A 24 1.48 -11.46 -15.43
C ALA A 24 1.39 -11.59 -16.96
N GLU A 25 1.66 -10.50 -17.69
CA GLU A 25 1.69 -10.49 -19.16
C GLU A 25 2.75 -11.46 -19.71
N MET A 26 3.97 -11.41 -19.18
CA MET A 26 5.08 -12.29 -19.59
C MET A 26 4.78 -13.76 -19.30
N TYR A 27 4.15 -14.05 -18.15
CA TYR A 27 3.73 -15.41 -17.82
C TYR A 27 2.70 -15.94 -18.82
N GLY A 28 1.66 -15.15 -19.12
CA GLY A 28 0.60 -15.56 -20.05
C GLY A 28 1.12 -15.82 -21.47
N ARG A 29 2.12 -15.04 -21.93
CA ARG A 29 2.79 -15.29 -23.23
C ARG A 29 3.56 -16.62 -23.26
N ARG A 30 4.15 -17.01 -22.13
CA ARG A 30 4.94 -18.26 -22.02
C ARG A 30 4.08 -19.49 -21.74
N ASN A 31 2.89 -19.31 -21.16
CA ASN A 31 1.97 -20.38 -20.78
C ASN A 31 0.56 -20.09 -21.32
N PRO A 32 0.33 -20.22 -22.65
CA PRO A 32 -1.00 -19.98 -23.21
C PRO A 32 -2.04 -20.95 -22.62
N GLY A 33 -3.17 -20.41 -22.16
CA GLY A 33 -4.28 -21.18 -21.56
C GLY A 33 -4.28 -21.21 -20.02
N ASP A 34 -3.16 -20.90 -19.37
CA ASP A 34 -3.10 -20.78 -17.93
C ASP A 34 -3.79 -19.50 -17.41
N PRO A 35 -4.34 -19.51 -16.19
CA PRO A 35 -4.80 -18.28 -15.55
C PRO A 35 -3.62 -17.33 -15.22
N PRO A 36 -3.87 -16.01 -15.12
CA PRO A 36 -2.82 -15.06 -14.79
C PRO A 36 -2.28 -15.27 -13.37
N ILE A 37 -0.95 -15.20 -13.22
CA ILE A 37 -0.28 -15.34 -11.92
C ILE A 37 -0.52 -14.15 -10.97
N TYR A 38 -0.92 -13.00 -11.49
CA TYR A 38 -1.31 -11.83 -10.72
C TYR A 38 -2.58 -11.19 -11.28
N SER A 39 -3.50 -10.85 -10.38
CA SER A 39 -4.59 -9.91 -10.62
C SER A 39 -4.38 -8.72 -9.68
N VAL A 40 -4.27 -7.53 -10.24
CA VAL A 40 -3.86 -6.32 -9.51
C VAL A 40 -5.04 -5.37 -9.42
N GLU A 41 -5.47 -5.07 -8.19
CA GLU A 41 -6.48 -4.04 -7.91
C GLU A 41 -5.87 -2.90 -7.09
N VAL A 42 -6.28 -1.68 -7.42
CA VAL A 42 -6.04 -0.46 -6.63
C VAL A 42 -7.27 -0.18 -5.78
N VAL A 43 -7.05 0.02 -4.48
CA VAL A 43 -8.07 0.30 -3.47
C VAL A 43 -7.81 1.66 -2.85
N SER A 44 -8.83 2.49 -2.81
CA SER A 44 -8.78 3.80 -2.16
C SER A 44 -8.86 3.66 -0.63
N ALA A 45 -7.96 4.34 0.06
CA ALA A 45 -7.98 4.59 1.50
C ALA A 45 -8.86 5.80 1.88
N SER A 46 -9.82 6.17 1.02
CA SER A 46 -10.88 7.15 1.33
C SER A 46 -12.26 6.53 1.12
N SER A 47 -13.30 7.31 1.43
CA SER A 47 -14.70 6.93 1.13
C SER A 47 -15.05 6.98 -0.35
N GLN A 48 -14.17 7.54 -1.19
CA GLN A 48 -14.38 7.71 -2.63
C GLN A 48 -13.34 6.92 -3.43
N ARG A 49 -13.74 6.39 -4.58
CA ARG A 49 -12.79 5.73 -5.50
C ARG A 49 -11.89 6.73 -6.23
N SER A 50 -12.35 7.96 -6.44
CA SER A 50 -11.58 9.02 -7.09
C SER A 50 -10.55 9.60 -6.12
N LEU A 51 -9.29 9.68 -6.55
CA LEU A 51 -8.18 10.24 -5.79
C LEU A 51 -7.42 11.22 -6.67
N VAL A 52 -6.94 12.30 -6.06
CA VAL A 52 -5.93 13.17 -6.68
C VAL A 52 -4.57 12.76 -6.12
N THR A 53 -3.62 12.47 -6.99
CA THR A 53 -2.24 12.12 -6.65
C THR A 53 -1.44 13.37 -6.22
N ASN A 54 -0.24 13.18 -5.70
CA ASN A 54 0.64 14.28 -5.28
C ASN A 54 1.00 15.25 -6.42
N CYS A 55 0.99 14.79 -7.68
CA CYS A 55 1.27 15.60 -8.86
C CYS A 55 0.00 16.17 -9.54
N GLY A 56 -1.16 16.06 -8.90
CA GLY A 56 -2.42 16.63 -9.40
C GLY A 56 -3.19 15.73 -10.38
N LEU A 57 -2.62 14.58 -10.80
CA LEU A 57 -3.35 13.63 -11.65
C LEU A 57 -4.49 12.98 -10.86
N ARG A 58 -5.67 12.90 -11.48
CA ARG A 58 -6.81 12.15 -10.94
C ARG A 58 -6.77 10.69 -11.39
N ILE A 59 -6.89 9.78 -10.44
CA ILE A 59 -7.05 8.35 -10.69
C ILE A 59 -8.37 7.85 -10.11
N ILE A 60 -8.92 6.80 -10.70
CA ILE A 60 -10.11 6.11 -10.18
C ILE A 60 -9.67 4.72 -9.73
N ALA A 61 -9.69 4.48 -8.42
CA ALA A 61 -9.44 3.17 -7.85
C ALA A 61 -10.55 2.18 -8.24
N HIS A 62 -10.23 0.89 -8.23
CA HIS A 62 -11.18 -0.17 -8.54
C HIS A 62 -12.28 -0.23 -7.47
N LYS A 63 -11.88 -0.04 -6.22
CA LYS A 63 -12.70 -0.17 -5.01
C LYS A 63 -12.27 0.86 -3.97
N THR A 64 -13.14 1.13 -3.00
CA THR A 64 -12.78 1.68 -1.69
C THR A 64 -12.45 0.54 -0.73
N PHE A 65 -11.78 0.84 0.39
CA PHE A 65 -11.47 -0.16 1.42
C PHE A 65 -12.72 -0.91 1.93
N ARG A 66 -13.88 -0.24 1.96
CA ARG A 66 -15.17 -0.81 2.38
C ARG A 66 -15.75 -1.82 1.39
N GLU A 67 -15.33 -1.78 0.13
CA GLU A 67 -15.83 -2.64 -0.95
C GLU A 67 -14.97 -3.90 -1.16
N VAL A 68 -13.83 -3.99 -0.48
CA VAL A 68 -12.92 -5.14 -0.59
C VAL A 68 -13.57 -6.40 -0.05
N ARG A 69 -13.64 -7.44 -0.89
CA ARG A 69 -14.15 -8.78 -0.57
C ARG A 69 -13.21 -9.84 -1.17
N GLY A 70 -13.27 -11.06 -0.63
CA GLY A 70 -12.50 -12.18 -1.13
C GLY A 70 -11.07 -12.29 -0.57
N LYS A 71 -10.28 -13.18 -1.16
CA LYS A 71 -8.92 -13.50 -0.73
C LYS A 71 -7.92 -12.49 -1.31
N ILE A 72 -6.99 -12.04 -0.48
CA ILE A 72 -5.88 -11.16 -0.85
C ILE A 72 -4.58 -11.90 -0.54
N ASP A 73 -3.75 -12.16 -1.56
CA ASP A 73 -2.43 -12.76 -1.32
C ASP A 73 -1.40 -11.72 -0.85
N THR A 74 -1.41 -10.55 -1.49
CA THR A 74 -0.44 -9.47 -1.25
C THR A 74 -1.12 -8.11 -1.19
N LEU A 75 -0.77 -7.33 -0.16
CA LEU A 75 -1.19 -5.96 0.05
C LEU A 75 0.04 -5.05 0.10
N LEU A 76 0.05 -4.01 -0.72
CA LEU A 76 1.08 -2.97 -0.74
C LEU A 76 0.43 -1.61 -0.52
N ILE A 77 1.00 -0.78 0.35
CA ILE A 77 0.54 0.59 0.61
C ILE A 77 1.47 1.57 -0.08
N ALA A 78 0.94 2.37 -1.02
CA ALA A 78 1.70 3.47 -1.62
C ALA A 78 1.83 4.63 -0.63
N GLY A 79 2.95 5.35 -0.70
CA GLY A 79 3.13 6.61 0.03
C GLY A 79 2.15 7.69 -0.43
N GLY A 80 2.10 8.77 0.34
CA GLY A 80 1.27 9.91 0.00
C GLY A 80 1.08 10.91 1.11
N SER A 81 0.75 12.14 0.70
CA SER A 81 0.69 13.28 1.61
C SER A 81 -0.40 13.18 2.69
N ALA A 82 -1.52 12.49 2.45
CA ALA A 82 -2.50 12.22 3.51
C ALA A 82 -1.97 11.26 4.59
N ILE A 83 -1.05 10.34 4.25
CA ILE A 83 -0.41 9.45 5.22
C ILE A 83 0.63 10.23 6.05
N GLU A 84 1.38 11.08 5.37
CA GLU A 84 2.40 11.97 5.95
C GLU A 84 1.79 12.92 6.98
N ARG A 85 0.73 13.63 6.61
CA ARG A 85 -0.04 14.55 7.47
C ARG A 85 -0.94 13.87 8.50
N ASP A 86 -0.94 12.54 8.54
CA ASP A 86 -1.77 11.75 9.46
C ASP A 86 -3.29 11.89 9.26
N GLU A 87 -3.72 12.24 8.05
CA GLU A 87 -5.11 12.52 7.68
C GLU A 87 -5.92 11.25 7.32
N ILE A 88 -5.31 10.06 7.46
CA ILE A 88 -6.02 8.80 7.20
C ILE A 88 -7.04 8.51 8.30
N ASN A 89 -8.29 8.30 7.88
CA ASN A 89 -9.40 7.97 8.76
C ASN A 89 -9.10 6.68 9.55
N MET A 90 -9.39 6.71 10.85
CA MET A 90 -9.21 5.55 11.75
C MET A 90 -9.94 4.30 11.27
N GLU A 91 -11.06 4.40 10.54
CA GLU A 91 -11.72 3.24 9.94
C GLU A 91 -10.81 2.45 8.99
N VAL A 92 -9.98 3.15 8.20
CA VAL A 92 -9.02 2.52 7.29
C VAL A 92 -7.94 1.79 8.09
N VAL A 93 -7.47 2.40 9.18
CA VAL A 93 -6.48 1.80 10.08
C VAL A 93 -7.02 0.52 10.73
N HIS A 94 -8.24 0.57 11.27
CA HIS A 94 -8.91 -0.61 11.85
C HIS A 94 -9.17 -1.70 10.81
N TRP A 95 -9.63 -1.30 9.62
CA TRP A 95 -9.84 -2.22 8.52
C TRP A 95 -8.55 -2.92 8.10
N LEU A 96 -7.46 -2.16 7.93
CA LEU A 96 -6.15 -2.67 7.55
C LEU A 96 -5.64 -3.68 8.61
N ARG A 97 -5.68 -3.32 9.90
CA ARG A 97 -5.32 -4.20 11.01
C ARG A 97 -6.13 -5.50 10.98
N LYS A 98 -7.44 -5.41 10.72
CA LYS A 98 -8.36 -6.56 10.69
C LYS A 98 -8.04 -7.53 9.55
N ILE A 99 -7.73 -7.02 8.35
CA ILE A 99 -7.49 -7.89 7.18
C ILE A 99 -6.06 -8.44 7.15
N ALA A 100 -5.08 -7.71 7.69
CA ALA A 100 -3.66 -8.05 7.59
C ALA A 100 -3.34 -9.46 8.10
N GLY A 101 -3.98 -9.92 9.18
CA GLY A 101 -3.77 -11.28 9.72
C GLY A 101 -4.19 -12.43 8.79
N ARG A 102 -4.84 -12.14 7.66
CA ARG A 102 -5.28 -13.14 6.66
C ARG A 102 -4.51 -13.02 5.34
N ILE A 103 -3.55 -12.10 5.26
CA ILE A 103 -2.81 -11.77 4.04
C ILE A 103 -1.39 -12.30 4.19
N ARG A 104 -0.92 -13.04 3.18
CA ARG A 104 0.40 -13.67 3.23
C ARG A 104 1.53 -12.64 3.19
N ARG A 105 1.39 -11.59 2.40
CA ARG A 105 2.40 -10.53 2.24
C ARG A 105 1.77 -9.16 2.43
N VAL A 106 2.28 -8.40 3.40
CA VAL A 106 1.88 -7.01 3.64
C VAL A 106 3.14 -6.16 3.60
N GLY A 107 3.12 -5.08 2.83
CA GLY A 107 4.24 -4.16 2.72
C GLY A 107 3.79 -2.77 2.31
N SER A 108 4.77 -1.89 2.15
CA SER A 108 4.55 -0.50 1.75
C SER A 108 5.71 0.02 0.92
N VAL A 109 5.46 1.12 0.23
CA VAL A 109 6.48 1.92 -0.47
C VAL A 109 6.53 3.30 0.18
N CYS A 110 7.73 3.84 0.36
CA CYS A 110 7.96 5.17 0.90
C CYS A 110 7.17 5.40 2.21
N THR A 111 6.42 6.49 2.29
CA THR A 111 5.65 6.92 3.47
C THR A 111 4.45 6.02 3.80
N GLY A 112 4.14 5.03 2.96
CA GLY A 112 3.14 4.00 3.27
C GLY A 112 3.47 3.20 4.55
N ALA A 113 4.75 3.16 4.94
CA ALA A 113 5.21 2.54 6.18
C ALA A 113 4.54 3.16 7.42
N MET A 114 4.20 4.45 7.39
CA MET A 114 3.54 5.12 8.52
C MET A 114 2.10 4.65 8.70
N LEU A 115 1.42 4.24 7.63
CA LEU A 115 0.09 3.63 7.74
C LEU A 115 0.18 2.20 8.31
N LEU A 116 1.23 1.44 7.95
CA LEU A 116 1.52 0.15 8.59
C LEU A 116 1.83 0.33 10.09
N ALA A 117 2.63 1.34 10.45
CA ALA A 117 2.93 1.71 11.84
C ALA A 117 1.65 2.00 12.62
N ARG A 118 0.76 2.85 12.09
CA ARG A 118 -0.54 3.15 12.72
C ARG A 118 -1.43 1.92 12.89
N ALA A 119 -1.37 0.99 11.96
CA ALA A 119 -2.08 -0.29 12.07
C ALA A 119 -1.42 -1.28 13.04
N GLY A 120 -0.26 -0.96 13.63
CA GLY A 120 0.50 -1.83 14.52
C GLY A 120 1.16 -3.01 13.79
N LEU A 121 1.35 -2.89 12.47
CA LEU A 121 1.84 -3.98 11.62
C LEU A 121 3.37 -4.03 11.53
N LEU A 122 4.06 -3.03 12.10
CA LEU A 122 5.52 -2.98 12.16
C LEU A 122 6.08 -3.37 13.54
N ASP A 123 5.23 -3.66 14.52
CA ASP A 123 5.68 -4.04 15.87
C ASP A 123 6.54 -5.31 15.82
N GLY A 124 7.78 -5.23 16.33
CA GLY A 124 8.74 -6.34 16.31
C GLY A 124 9.22 -6.72 14.91
N ARG A 125 9.16 -5.80 13.95
CA ARG A 125 9.62 -5.99 12.56
C ARG A 125 10.74 -5.03 12.22
N GLN A 126 11.62 -5.47 11.32
CA GLN A 126 12.50 -4.56 10.58
C GLN A 126 11.69 -3.82 9.53
N ALA A 127 11.92 -2.52 9.42
CA ALA A 127 11.24 -1.66 8.47
C ALA A 127 12.18 -0.58 7.95
N THR A 128 11.89 -0.06 6.77
CA THR A 128 12.50 1.15 6.26
C THR A 128 11.44 2.04 5.63
N THR A 129 11.80 3.29 5.35
CA THR A 129 10.97 4.28 4.68
C THR A 129 11.88 5.24 3.91
N HIS A 130 11.32 6.25 3.27
CA HIS A 130 12.12 7.33 2.71
C HIS A 130 12.96 7.98 3.82
N TRP A 131 14.25 8.22 3.57
CA TRP A 131 15.23 8.69 4.55
C TRP A 131 14.75 9.89 5.39
N ASN A 132 14.16 10.92 4.76
CA ASN A 132 13.53 12.08 5.44
C ASN A 132 12.44 11.75 6.47
N TRP A 133 11.91 10.53 6.46
CA TRP A 133 10.79 10.10 7.28
C TRP A 133 11.17 9.06 8.34
N CYS A 134 12.43 8.66 8.43
CA CYS A 134 12.86 7.61 9.37
C CYS A 134 12.62 8.01 10.84
N GLU A 135 12.97 9.24 11.24
CA GLU A 135 12.71 9.73 12.60
C GLU A 135 11.21 9.72 12.96
N ILE A 136 10.36 10.07 11.99
CA ILE A 136 8.91 10.07 12.17
C ILE A 136 8.41 8.64 12.30
N LEU A 137 8.94 7.70 11.51
CA LEU A 137 8.58 6.29 11.60
C LEU A 137 8.99 5.69 12.95
N ILE A 138 10.19 5.99 13.45
CA ILE A 138 10.68 5.57 14.78
C ILE A 138 9.71 6.04 15.87
N LYS A 139 9.28 7.31 15.81
CA LYS A 139 8.31 7.86 16.78
C LYS A 139 6.94 7.19 16.68
N ARG A 140 6.48 6.84 15.47
CA ARG A 140 5.16 6.22 15.24
C ARG A 140 5.13 4.71 15.47
N ALA A 141 6.27 4.02 15.38
CA ALA A 141 6.43 2.59 15.61
C ALA A 141 7.66 2.32 16.49
N PRO A 142 7.62 2.67 17.80
CA PRO A 142 8.77 2.54 18.68
C PRO A 142 9.21 1.09 18.93
N ARG A 143 8.39 0.10 18.55
CA ARG A 143 8.72 -1.34 18.62
C ARG A 143 9.22 -1.89 17.29
N ALA A 144 9.30 -1.09 16.24
CA ALA A 144 9.91 -1.48 14.98
C ALA A 144 11.42 -1.20 15.02
N GLU A 145 12.19 -2.05 14.35
CA GLU A 145 13.60 -1.79 14.07
C GLU A 145 13.66 -1.03 12.74
N VAL A 146 13.77 0.30 12.80
CA VAL A 146 13.79 1.15 11.60
C VAL A 146 15.23 1.32 11.12
N ASP A 147 15.51 0.83 9.91
CA ASP A 147 16.80 1.02 9.24
C ASP A 147 16.76 2.26 8.33
N PRO A 148 17.52 3.33 8.66
CA PRO A 148 17.62 4.52 7.82
C PRO A 148 18.53 4.34 6.59
N ASN A 149 19.32 3.26 6.52
CA ASN A 149 20.23 2.94 5.42
C ASN A 149 20.07 1.47 4.96
N PRO A 150 18.87 1.10 4.46
CA PRO A 150 18.51 -0.27 4.09
C PRO A 150 19.22 -0.81 2.82
#